data_AF-A0A8J7N9V7-F1
#
_entry.id   AF-A0A8J7N9V7-F1
#
_cell.length_a   1.000
_cell.length_b   1.000
_cell.length_c   1.000
_cell.angle_alpha   90.00
_cell.angle_beta   90.00
_cell.angle_gamma   90.00
#
_symmetry.space_group_name_H-M   'P 1'
#
loop_
_entity.id
_entity.type
_entity.pdbx_description
1 polymer ?
#
loop_
_entity_poly.entity_id
_entity_poly.type
_entity_poly.pdbx_seq_one_letter_code
_entity_poly.pdbx_strand_id
1 'polypeptide(L)'
;MKVRYLHTMVRVKDLDASMAFYRLLGLEETRRIDNEGGRFTLVFMAPPGQPECPVELTYNWDGDEGLPSDSRHFGHLAYGVENIYEMCAFLQANGVTINRPPRDGRM
;
A
#
# COMPACT_ATOMS: atom_id res chain seq x y z
N MET A 1 -3.78 -1.66 -30.71
CA MET A 1 -2.79 -1.71 -29.61
C MET A 1 -3.48 -2.26 -28.38
N LYS A 2 -2.83 -3.12 -27.57
CA LYS A 2 -3.41 -3.66 -26.32
C LYS A 2 -2.93 -2.81 -25.13
N VAL A 3 -3.84 -2.42 -24.26
CA VAL A 3 -3.54 -1.71 -23.00
C VAL A 3 -3.29 -2.72 -21.90
N ARG A 4 -2.35 -2.43 -20.99
CA ARG A 4 -2.04 -3.24 -19.81
C ARG A 4 -1.99 -2.33 -18.58
N TYR A 5 -2.74 -2.68 -17.55
CA TYR A 5 -2.62 -2.04 -16.24
C TYR A 5 -1.29 -2.44 -15.59
N LEU A 6 -0.62 -1.49 -14.91
CA LEU A 6 0.70 -1.72 -14.34
C LEU A 6 0.72 -1.59 -12.83
N HIS A 7 0.15 -0.52 -12.27
CA HIS A 7 0.12 -0.25 -10.83
C HIS A 7 -0.73 0.98 -10.54
N THR A 8 -1.05 1.14 -9.26
CA THR A 8 -1.46 2.42 -8.66
C THR A 8 -0.32 2.93 -7.80
N MET A 9 0.04 4.21 -7.93
CA MET A 9 1.10 4.84 -7.15
C MET A 9 0.52 5.71 -6.04
N VAL A 10 1.12 5.61 -4.86
CA VAL A 10 0.90 6.51 -3.72
C VAL A 10 2.23 7.08 -3.25
N ARG A 11 2.24 8.38 -2.93
CA ARG A 11 3.39 8.99 -2.26
C ARG A 11 3.31 8.71 -0.76
N VAL A 12 4.44 8.37 -0.17
CA VAL A 12 4.55 8.03 1.25
C VAL A 12 5.53 8.96 1.95
N LYS A 13 5.18 9.37 3.18
CA LYS A 13 6.04 10.22 4.02
C LYS A 13 7.16 9.43 4.69
N ASP A 14 6.84 8.21 5.09
CA ASP A 14 7.75 7.28 5.76
C ASP A 14 7.68 5.95 5.01
N LEU A 15 8.78 5.60 4.35
CA LEU A 15 8.85 4.42 3.52
C LEU A 15 8.78 3.14 4.35
N ASP A 16 9.52 3.08 5.46
CA ASP A 16 9.61 1.87 6.29
C ASP A 16 8.29 1.60 7.00
N ALA A 17 7.64 2.62 7.55
CA ALA A 17 6.31 2.49 8.16
C ALA A 17 5.27 2.03 7.13
N SER A 18 5.31 2.59 5.92
CA SER A 18 4.40 2.21 4.84
C SER A 18 4.62 0.77 4.40
N MET A 19 5.87 0.36 4.19
CA MET A 19 6.21 -1.01 3.85
C MET A 19 5.83 -1.99 4.96
N ALA A 20 6.03 -1.63 6.23
CA ALA A 20 5.61 -2.45 7.37
C ALA A 20 4.09 -2.69 7.36
N PHE A 21 3.29 -1.65 7.09
CA PHE A 21 1.84 -1.79 6.94
C PHE A 21 1.46 -2.77 5.80
N TYR A 22 2.04 -2.61 4.61
CA TYR A 22 1.73 -3.50 3.49
C TYR A 22 2.22 -4.95 3.73
N ARG A 23 3.32 -5.14 4.47
CA ARG A 23 3.75 -6.49 4.92
C ARG A 23 2.75 -7.11 5.89
N LEU A 24 2.16 -6.34 6.82
CA LEU A 24 1.09 -6.85 7.69
C LEU A 24 -0.15 -7.28 6.88
N LEU A 25 -0.45 -6.59 5.77
CA LEU A 25 -1.50 -6.98 4.84
C LEU A 25 -1.14 -8.24 4.02
N GLY A 26 0.11 -8.69 4.09
CA GLY A 26 0.62 -9.88 3.41
C GLY A 26 1.29 -9.62 2.07
N LEU A 27 1.58 -8.36 1.70
CA LEU A 27 2.27 -8.03 0.46
C LEU A 27 3.80 -8.21 0.60
N GLU A 28 4.44 -8.57 -0.50
CA GLU A 28 5.89 -8.68 -0.64
C GLU A 28 6.44 -7.60 -1.57
N GLU A 29 7.67 -7.15 -1.33
CA GLU A 29 8.39 -6.28 -2.25
C GLU A 29 8.76 -7.06 -3.52
N THR A 30 8.27 -6.61 -4.66
CA THR A 30 8.54 -7.26 -5.96
C THR A 30 9.61 -6.54 -6.75
N ARG A 31 9.78 -5.23 -6.52
CA ARG A 31 10.76 -4.40 -7.21
C ARG A 31 11.07 -3.15 -6.41
N ARG A 32 12.33 -2.71 -6.47
CA ARG A 32 12.80 -1.42 -5.93
C ARG A 32 13.66 -0.70 -6.94
N ILE A 33 13.51 0.62 -6.98
CA ILE A 33 14.31 1.50 -7.83
C ILE A 33 14.71 2.72 -7.00
N ASP A 34 16.01 2.92 -6.84
CA ASP A 34 16.56 4.13 -6.26
C ASP A 34 17.05 5.03 -7.39
N ASN A 35 16.74 6.32 -7.31
CA ASN A 35 17.17 7.32 -8.28
C ASN A 35 17.93 8.43 -7.55
N GLU A 36 19.27 8.36 -7.59
CA GLU A 36 20.13 9.35 -6.93
C GLU A 36 19.98 10.75 -7.52
N GLY A 37 19.86 10.87 -8.85
CA GLY A 37 19.72 12.17 -9.51
C GLY A 37 18.37 12.83 -9.23
N GLY A 38 17.31 12.01 -9.12
CA GLY A 38 15.96 12.47 -8.76
C GLY A 38 15.70 12.53 -7.26
N ARG A 39 16.58 11.96 -6.43
CA ARG A 39 16.48 11.88 -4.96
C ARG A 39 15.18 11.25 -4.47
N PHE A 40 14.85 10.07 -5.01
CA PHE A 40 13.68 9.29 -4.57
C PHE A 40 13.91 7.78 -4.67
N THR A 41 13.09 7.04 -3.92
CA THR A 41 12.97 5.59 -3.97
C THR A 41 11.56 5.20 -4.40
N LEU A 42 11.45 4.25 -5.32
CA LEU A 42 10.21 3.57 -5.69
C LEU A 42 10.24 2.15 -5.16
N VAL A 43 9.19 1.73 -4.47
CA VAL A 43 9.00 0.34 -4.01
C VAL A 43 7.68 -0.18 -4.54
N PHE A 44 7.72 -1.32 -5.22
CA PHE A 44 6.54 -2.02 -5.71
C PHE A 44 6.24 -3.18 -4.77
N MET A 45 5.01 -3.24 -4.26
CA MET A 45 4.57 -4.32 -3.38
C MET A 45 3.31 -4.98 -3.92
N ALA A 46 3.25 -6.31 -3.90
CA ALA A 46 2.10 -7.07 -4.40
C ALA A 46 1.83 -8.31 -3.52
N PRO A 47 0.61 -8.87 -3.56
CA PRO A 47 0.35 -10.17 -2.94
C PRO A 47 1.22 -11.27 -3.56
N PRO A 48 1.63 -12.28 -2.78
CA PRO A 48 2.37 -13.43 -3.30
C PRO A 48 1.65 -14.08 -4.48
N GLY A 49 2.41 -14.33 -5.56
CA GLY A 49 1.88 -14.92 -6.79
C GLY A 49 1.08 -13.96 -7.68
N GLN A 50 0.97 -12.67 -7.35
CA GLN A 50 0.29 -11.64 -8.16
C GLN A 50 1.21 -10.44 -8.48
N PRO A 51 2.44 -10.65 -9.01
CA PRO A 51 3.42 -9.59 -9.22
C PRO A 51 2.99 -8.50 -10.22
N GLU A 52 1.95 -8.72 -11.01
CA GLU A 52 1.38 -7.81 -12.00
C GLU A 52 0.38 -6.79 -11.42
N CYS A 53 0.01 -6.92 -10.15
CA CYS A 53 -0.93 -6.03 -9.46
C CYS A 53 -0.29 -5.15 -8.35
N PRO A 54 0.91 -4.57 -8.51
CA PRO A 54 1.56 -3.88 -7.40
C PRO A 54 0.91 -2.53 -7.07
N VAL A 55 0.99 -2.18 -5.79
CA VAL A 55 1.00 -0.78 -5.35
C VAL A 55 2.43 -0.27 -5.44
N GLU A 56 2.62 0.91 -6.04
CA GLU A 56 3.89 1.61 -6.06
C GLU A 56 3.92 2.65 -4.94
N LEU A 57 4.93 2.56 -4.07
CA LEU A 57 5.24 3.54 -3.05
C LEU A 57 6.35 4.44 -3.56
N THR A 58 6.10 5.74 -3.62
CA THR A 58 7.12 6.73 -3.95
C THR A 58 7.51 7.50 -2.71
N TYR A 59 8.80 7.44 -2.36
CA TYR A 59 9.38 8.15 -1.23
C TYR A 59 10.45 9.14 -1.73
N ASN A 60 10.26 10.43 -1.44
CA ASN A 60 11.22 11.48 -1.76
C ASN A 60 12.20 11.63 -0.59
N TRP A 61 13.50 11.57 -0.86
CA TRP A 61 14.54 11.56 0.18
C TRP A 61 14.67 12.90 0.91
N ASP A 62 14.35 13.99 0.22
CA ASP A 62 14.39 15.35 0.76
C ASP A 62 13.10 15.74 1.49
N GLY A 63 12.18 14.79 1.65
CA GLY A 63 10.88 15.01 2.27
C GLY A 63 9.82 15.58 1.32
N ASP A 64 8.59 15.61 1.82
CA ASP A 64 7.44 16.21 1.15
C ASP A 64 6.53 16.80 2.23
N GLU A 65 6.63 18.11 2.43
CA GLU A 65 5.83 18.85 3.43
C GLU A 65 4.32 18.79 3.17
N GLY A 66 3.91 18.43 1.94
CA GLY A 66 2.52 18.20 1.60
C GLY A 66 1.96 16.86 2.08
N LEU A 67 2.79 15.99 2.67
CA LEU A 67 2.38 14.67 3.14
C LEU A 67 2.21 14.57 4.68
N PRO A 68 1.22 13.81 5.16
CA PRO A 68 0.14 13.19 4.38
C PRO A 68 -0.85 14.25 3.87
N SER A 69 -1.28 14.15 2.60
CA SER A 69 -2.27 15.07 2.03
C SER A 69 -3.70 14.65 2.41
N ASP A 70 -4.68 15.56 2.25
CA ASP A 70 -6.08 15.27 2.55
C ASP A 70 -6.69 14.14 1.70
N SER A 71 -6.04 13.80 0.58
CA SER A 71 -6.32 12.66 -0.31
C SER A 71 -7.79 12.46 -0.70
N ARG A 72 -8.63 13.51 -0.63
CA ARG A 72 -10.10 13.37 -0.80
C ARG A 72 -10.54 12.93 -2.19
N HIS A 73 -9.65 13.01 -3.18
CA HIS A 73 -9.90 12.54 -4.55
C HIS A 73 -9.55 11.06 -4.76
N PHE A 74 -8.79 10.43 -3.85
CA PHE A 74 -8.39 9.04 -3.95
C PHE A 74 -9.20 8.19 -2.96
N GLY A 75 -10.00 7.27 -3.49
CA GLY A 75 -10.96 6.50 -2.69
C GLY A 75 -10.29 5.43 -1.81
N HIS A 76 -9.83 4.34 -2.43
CA HIS A 76 -9.22 3.22 -1.72
C HIS A 76 -8.49 2.28 -2.69
N LEU A 77 -7.64 1.43 -2.12
CA LEU A 77 -7.22 0.16 -2.71
C LEU A 77 -8.08 -0.95 -2.09
N ALA A 78 -8.37 -2.00 -2.84
CA ALA A 78 -9.17 -3.13 -2.37
C ALA A 78 -8.38 -4.44 -2.50
N TYR A 79 -8.33 -5.21 -1.42
CA TYR A 79 -7.73 -6.53 -1.36
C TYR A 79 -8.75 -7.53 -0.81
N GLY A 80 -8.89 -8.67 -1.49
CA GLY A 80 -9.69 -9.79 -1.00
C GLY A 80 -8.85 -10.68 -0.10
N VAL A 81 -9.45 -11.18 0.99
CA VAL A 81 -8.83 -12.14 1.90
C VAL A 81 -9.82 -13.27 2.19
N GLU A 82 -9.30 -14.44 2.58
CA GLU A 82 -10.13 -15.62 2.86
C GLU A 82 -11.05 -15.39 4.07
N ASN A 83 -10.52 -14.78 5.14
CA ASN A 83 -11.27 -14.45 6.34
C ASN A 83 -10.99 -13.01 6.79
N ILE A 84 -11.96 -12.12 6.55
CA ILE A 84 -11.84 -10.70 6.90
C ILE A 84 -11.83 -10.46 8.42
N TYR A 85 -12.50 -11.31 9.20
CA TYR A 85 -12.52 -11.19 10.66
C TYR A 85 -11.13 -11.48 11.26
N GLU A 86 -10.49 -12.55 10.81
CA GLU A 86 -9.12 -12.91 11.23
C GLU A 86 -8.10 -11.85 10.80
N MET A 87 -8.18 -11.37 9.55
CA MET A 87 -7.29 -10.30 9.07
C MET A 87 -7.45 -9.02 9.89
N CYS A 88 -8.69 -8.57 10.16
CA CYS A 88 -8.92 -7.39 10.98
C CYS A 88 -8.38 -7.57 12.42
N ALA A 89 -8.60 -8.73 13.04
CA ALA A 89 -8.08 -9.02 14.37
C ALA A 89 -6.54 -9.01 14.41
N PHE A 90 -5.90 -9.61 13.40
CA PHE A 90 -4.44 -9.60 13.25
C PHE A 90 -3.89 -8.18 13.10
N LEU A 91 -4.50 -7.37 12.21
CA LEU A 91 -4.09 -5.99 11.99
C LEU A 91 -4.25 -5.14 13.27
N GLN A 92 -5.35 -5.28 14.00
CA GLN A 92 -5.57 -4.59 15.27
C GLN A 92 -4.55 -4.98 16.34
N ALA A 93 -4.23 -6.28 16.45
CA ALA A 93 -3.20 -6.77 17.38
C ALA A 93 -1.80 -6.22 17.07
N ASN A 94 -1.57 -5.81 15.82
CA ASN A 94 -0.33 -5.15 15.36
C ASN A 94 -0.44 -3.62 15.30
N GLY A 95 -1.43 -3.03 15.97
CA GLY A 95 -1.55 -1.57 16.13
C GLY A 95 -2.20 -0.83 14.97
N VAL A 96 -2.80 -1.53 14.01
CA VAL A 96 -3.52 -0.90 12.89
C VAL A 96 -4.95 -0.55 13.29
N THR A 97 -5.34 0.71 13.06
CA THR A 97 -6.71 1.17 13.27
C THR A 97 -7.64 0.67 12.17
N ILE A 98 -8.69 -0.07 12.55
CA ILE A 98 -9.75 -0.50 11.64
C ILE A 98 -10.90 0.51 11.70
N ASN A 99 -10.98 1.38 10.68
CA ASN A 99 -12.00 2.45 10.63
C ASN A 99 -13.44 1.92 10.45
N ARG A 100 -13.61 0.83 9.70
CA ARG A 100 -14.90 0.18 9.47
C ARG A 100 -14.75 -1.33 9.70
N PRO A 101 -15.05 -1.82 10.92
CA PRO A 101 -14.89 -3.24 11.22
C PRO A 101 -15.87 -4.10 10.40
N PRO A 102 -15.55 -5.39 10.17
CA PRO A 102 -16.43 -6.30 9.46
C PRO A 102 -17.78 -6.40 10.17
N ARG A 103 -18.87 -6.43 9.39
CA ARG A 103 -20.23 -6.61 9.89
C ARG A 103 -20.91 -7.63 8.98
N ASP A 104 -21.66 -8.56 9.57
CA ASP A 104 -22.48 -9.49 8.81
C ASP A 104 -23.55 -8.70 8.05
N GLY A 105 -23.36 -8.56 6.74
CA GLY A 105 -24.31 -7.89 5.85
C GLY A 105 -23.69 -6.85 4.93
N ARG A 106 -22.82 -7.30 4.02
CA ARG A 106 -22.27 -6.54 2.87
C ARG A 106 -21.41 -5.32 3.22
N MET A 107 -20.50 -5.00 2.29
CA MET A 107 -19.79 -3.74 2.29
C MET A 107 -20.75 -2.58 1.98
#